data_AF-A4HJ23-F1
#
_entry.id   AF-A4HJ23-F1
#
_cell.length_a   1.000
_cell.length_b   1.000
_cell.length_c   1.000
_cell.angle_alpha   90.00
_cell.angle_beta   90.00
_cell.angle_gamma   90.00
#
_symmetry.space_group_name_H-M   'P 1'
#
loop_
_entity.id
_entity.type
_entity.pdbx_description
1 polymer ?
#
loop_
_entity_poly.entity_id
_entity_poly.type
_entity_poly.pdbx_seq_one_letter_code
_entity_poly.pdbx_strand_id
1 'polypeptide(L)'
;MAMMRPTQYLQENKRMSANDFVGPAIPMCLDQGSLGDSWLMCAAAIAAEDEAVVRNMFVLGSPEEKVVGAYRVMLNKNGWWHNVIVDDYVPTMSHMPVFGRSWDDPAELWPLLLQKAYAKVHGSYAAVTGGDTLQALVDFTGSAMYRFDMEWEEAVTDASKAHSFAEALVQFSSAGASIVLSTPGIHSKSYLGCKQASDPAAFSAHYAEVGLRTGYTYYVERVVIVEELHVLFKVRNPWRSSGKWAGAWSYGSQEWTQNPAACSLCGVQEDPQDCTFWMCWEDATQYFDGGGVLFSIPGATDYRVKGVFQETIPSAILEITAHESTQVLLTLSQPDKRGVDFKECSSLFAPIMLTMSKKEGSLQRVQKNTSCNPANPSENFNFIVGREVAMWVTLEAGERYHIVPRMHHRGILVPYNRPYVMGLISMNDLKGRVQVEAKQLESDSSAFTNYIAYNSEELPSVEVECQMHLPGKAPVTYVSATVV
;
A
#
# COMPACT_ATOMS: atom_id res chain seq x y z
N MET A 1 10.73 -3.81 -31.11
CA MET A 1 11.16 -4.02 -29.71
C MET A 1 11.79 -5.41 -29.63
N ALA A 2 12.93 -5.56 -28.97
CA ALA A 2 13.62 -6.84 -28.82
C ALA A 2 13.84 -7.12 -27.33
N MET A 3 13.80 -8.39 -26.94
CA MET A 3 14.16 -8.79 -25.58
C MET A 3 15.68 -8.93 -25.49
N MET A 4 16.31 -8.15 -24.60
CA MET A 4 17.77 -8.18 -24.43
C MET A 4 18.15 -8.27 -22.95
N ARG A 5 19.28 -8.90 -22.66
CA ARG A 5 19.93 -8.93 -21.34
C ARG A 5 20.87 -7.74 -21.15
N PRO A 6 21.25 -7.38 -19.91
CA PRO A 6 22.25 -6.35 -19.63
C PRO A 6 23.54 -6.54 -20.44
N THR A 7 24.01 -7.77 -20.61
CA THR A 7 25.20 -8.10 -21.41
C THR A 7 25.09 -7.74 -22.90
N GLN A 8 23.87 -7.57 -23.42
CA GLN A 8 23.59 -7.30 -24.83
C GLN A 8 23.32 -5.82 -25.12
N TYR A 9 22.87 -5.04 -24.13
CA TYR A 9 22.54 -3.62 -24.32
C TYR A 9 23.46 -2.66 -23.55
N LEU A 10 24.17 -3.12 -22.50
CA LEU A 10 25.14 -2.29 -21.80
C LEU A 10 26.47 -2.20 -22.55
N GLN A 11 27.12 -1.06 -22.36
CA GLN A 11 28.53 -0.86 -22.73
C GLN A 11 29.43 -1.86 -22.01
N GLU A 12 30.50 -2.30 -22.66
CA GLU A 12 31.36 -3.39 -22.21
C GLU A 12 31.91 -3.20 -20.79
N ASN A 13 32.27 -1.96 -20.44
CA ASN A 13 32.75 -1.59 -19.10
C ASN A 13 31.69 -1.71 -17.98
N LYS A 14 30.39 -1.73 -18.31
CA LYS A 14 29.28 -1.84 -17.34
C LYS A 14 28.64 -3.23 -17.30
N ARG A 15 28.98 -4.14 -18.22
CA ARG A 15 28.35 -5.47 -18.28
C ARG A 15 28.61 -6.31 -17.02
N MET A 16 29.82 -6.21 -16.48
CA MET A 16 30.24 -6.98 -15.29
C MET A 16 29.74 -6.38 -13.98
N SER A 17 29.32 -5.11 -13.98
CA SER A 17 28.78 -4.43 -12.80
C SER A 17 27.25 -4.49 -12.72
N ALA A 18 26.58 -5.05 -13.74
CA ALA A 18 25.12 -5.15 -13.77
C ALA A 18 24.60 -6.06 -12.65
N ASN A 19 23.75 -5.51 -11.78
CA ASN A 19 23.18 -6.24 -10.65
C ASN A 19 21.84 -5.63 -10.23
N ASP A 20 21.09 -6.31 -9.36
CA ASP A 20 19.90 -5.74 -8.75
C ASP A 20 20.21 -4.36 -8.13
N PHE A 21 21.23 -4.30 -7.27
CA PHE A 21 21.73 -3.05 -6.71
C PHE A 21 23.21 -2.86 -7.04
N VAL A 22 23.54 -1.70 -7.62
CA VAL A 22 24.92 -1.25 -7.82
C VAL A 22 25.31 -0.23 -6.75
N GLY A 23 24.35 0.57 -6.30
CA GLY A 23 24.51 1.55 -5.24
C GLY A 23 23.32 1.56 -4.26
N PRO A 24 23.11 2.68 -3.55
CA PRO A 24 21.90 2.88 -2.78
C PRO A 24 20.68 3.03 -3.69
N ALA A 25 19.55 2.45 -3.29
CA ALA A 25 18.28 2.64 -3.98
C ALA A 25 17.75 4.05 -3.71
N ILE A 26 17.91 4.96 -4.67
CA ILE A 26 17.53 6.37 -4.51
C ILE A 26 16.25 6.66 -5.32
N PRO A 27 15.20 7.26 -4.71
CA PRO A 27 13.94 7.61 -5.38
C PRO A 27 14.12 8.42 -6.66
N MET A 28 15.06 9.39 -6.64
CA MET A 28 15.33 10.30 -7.76
C MET A 28 16.02 9.64 -8.96
N CYS A 29 16.48 8.40 -8.81
CA CYS A 29 17.13 7.67 -9.89
C CYS A 29 16.13 6.93 -10.78
N LEU A 30 14.84 6.89 -10.45
CA LEU A 30 13.88 6.15 -11.26
C LEU A 30 13.43 6.92 -12.50
N ASP A 31 13.45 6.24 -13.63
CA ASP A 31 12.79 6.62 -14.87
C ASP A 31 11.65 5.62 -15.15
N GLN A 32 10.44 6.13 -15.33
CA GLN A 32 9.26 5.28 -15.60
C GLN A 32 9.29 4.63 -17.00
N GLY A 33 10.06 5.17 -17.94
CA GLY A 33 10.01 4.76 -19.34
C GLY A 33 8.64 5.05 -19.99
N SER A 34 8.23 4.19 -20.95
CA SER A 34 7.10 4.46 -21.85
C SER A 34 5.91 3.50 -21.72
N LEU A 35 5.75 2.80 -20.59
CA LEU A 35 4.70 1.78 -20.45
C LEU A 35 3.31 2.36 -20.12
N GLY A 36 3.24 3.47 -19.38
CA GLY A 36 1.97 4.02 -18.88
C GLY A 36 1.57 3.45 -17.51
N ASP A 37 2.55 3.04 -16.71
CA ASP A 37 2.41 2.52 -15.35
C ASP A 37 3.01 3.49 -14.31
N SER A 38 2.84 4.80 -14.51
CA SER A 38 3.37 5.84 -13.62
C SER A 38 3.05 5.58 -12.15
N TRP A 39 1.85 5.05 -11.85
CA TRP A 39 1.43 4.64 -10.50
C TRP A 39 2.38 3.62 -9.84
N LEU A 40 2.85 2.62 -10.60
CA LEU A 40 3.75 1.58 -10.12
C LEU A 40 5.15 2.15 -9.89
N MET A 41 5.60 3.01 -10.80
CA MET A 41 6.91 3.66 -10.69
C MET A 41 6.91 4.72 -9.57
N CYS A 42 5.80 5.40 -9.31
CA CYS A 42 5.59 6.23 -8.12
C CYS A 42 5.69 5.36 -6.86
N ALA A 43 5.03 4.20 -6.82
CA ALA A 43 5.13 3.30 -5.68
C ALA A 43 6.56 2.82 -5.45
N ALA A 44 7.32 2.53 -6.52
CA ALA A 44 8.72 2.14 -6.43
C ALA A 44 9.61 3.27 -5.90
N ALA A 45 9.39 4.51 -6.36
CA ALA A 45 10.10 5.68 -5.85
C ALA A 45 9.77 5.96 -4.37
N ILE A 46 8.50 5.89 -3.99
CA ILE A 46 8.04 6.05 -2.60
C ILE A 46 8.60 4.93 -1.71
N ALA A 47 8.65 3.68 -2.20
CA ALA A 47 9.27 2.59 -1.46
C ALA A 47 10.78 2.81 -1.27
N ALA A 48 11.47 3.42 -2.24
CA ALA A 48 12.89 3.74 -2.16
C ALA A 48 13.22 4.88 -1.19
N GLU A 49 12.23 5.56 -0.61
CA GLU A 49 12.44 6.50 0.50
C GLU A 49 13.03 5.79 1.72
N ASP A 50 12.71 4.50 1.88
CA ASP A 50 13.36 3.58 2.80
C ASP A 50 14.04 2.47 2.00
N GLU A 51 15.35 2.59 1.81
CA GLU A 51 16.16 1.60 1.09
C GLU A 51 15.98 0.17 1.62
N ALA A 52 15.72 -0.01 2.93
CA ALA A 52 15.50 -1.32 3.51
C ALA A 52 14.24 -1.99 2.95
N VAL A 53 13.18 -1.22 2.68
CA VAL A 53 11.94 -1.73 2.07
C VAL A 53 12.23 -2.33 0.70
N VAL A 54 12.94 -1.61 -0.17
CA VAL A 54 13.29 -2.09 -1.52
C VAL A 54 14.25 -3.28 -1.44
N ARG A 55 15.30 -3.21 -0.63
CA ARG A 55 16.27 -4.32 -0.50
C ARG A 55 15.63 -5.59 0.04
N ASN A 56 14.69 -5.47 0.97
CA ASN A 56 13.98 -6.62 1.52
C ASN A 56 13.15 -7.36 0.46
N MET A 57 12.70 -6.69 -0.60
CA MET A 57 12.01 -7.36 -1.72
C MET A 57 12.94 -8.32 -2.48
N PHE A 58 14.24 -8.04 -2.53
CA PHE A 58 15.23 -8.83 -3.30
C PHE A 58 16.09 -9.75 -2.43
N VAL A 59 15.89 -9.75 -1.10
CA VAL A 59 16.77 -10.39 -0.11
C VAL A 59 16.99 -11.89 -0.31
N LEU A 60 16.06 -12.57 -1.00
CA LEU A 60 16.13 -14.01 -1.23
C LEU A 60 16.95 -14.41 -2.46
N GLY A 61 17.38 -13.46 -3.29
CA GLY A 61 18.19 -13.76 -4.48
C GLY A 61 19.60 -14.22 -4.09
N SER A 62 20.02 -15.37 -4.61
CA SER A 62 21.37 -15.90 -4.38
C SER A 62 22.39 -15.42 -5.42
N PRO A 63 23.69 -15.32 -5.09
CA PRO A 63 24.74 -15.01 -6.07
C PRO A 63 24.77 -15.99 -7.26
N GLU A 64 24.51 -17.27 -7.02
CA GLU A 64 24.50 -18.31 -8.05
C GLU A 64 23.37 -18.10 -9.07
N GLU A 65 22.19 -17.68 -8.61
CA GLU A 65 21.08 -17.30 -9.49
C GLU A 65 21.43 -16.07 -10.33
N LYS A 66 22.08 -15.07 -9.73
CA LYS A 66 22.48 -13.84 -10.42
C LYS A 66 23.47 -14.12 -11.55
N VAL A 67 24.39 -15.08 -11.39
CA VAL A 67 25.35 -15.49 -12.44
C VAL A 67 24.65 -16.00 -13.71
N VAL A 68 23.48 -16.64 -13.58
CA VAL A 68 22.67 -17.09 -14.73
C VAL A 68 21.63 -16.05 -15.17
N GLY A 69 21.64 -14.87 -14.55
CA GLY A 69 20.71 -13.77 -14.79
C GLY A 69 19.30 -14.04 -14.27
N ALA A 70 19.17 -14.79 -13.17
CA ALA A 70 17.92 -15.02 -12.46
C ALA A 70 17.87 -14.19 -11.17
N TYR A 71 16.72 -13.59 -10.90
CA TYR A 71 16.48 -12.71 -9.76
C TYR A 71 15.17 -13.09 -9.08
N ARG A 72 15.07 -12.76 -7.79
CA ARG A 72 13.89 -13.01 -6.95
C ARG A 72 13.35 -11.68 -6.45
N VAL A 73 12.04 -11.53 -6.54
CA VAL A 73 11.32 -10.36 -6.02
C VAL A 73 10.15 -10.84 -5.17
N MET A 74 10.12 -10.41 -3.91
CA MET A 74 9.05 -10.69 -2.96
C MET A 74 7.92 -9.70 -3.17
N LEU A 75 6.70 -10.20 -3.39
CA LEU A 75 5.50 -9.39 -3.54
C LEU A 75 4.34 -10.00 -2.75
N ASN A 76 3.57 -9.18 -2.05
CA ASN A 76 2.33 -9.55 -1.40
C ASN A 76 1.16 -9.40 -2.37
N LYS A 77 0.80 -10.46 -3.10
CA LYS A 77 -0.30 -10.43 -4.07
C LYS A 77 -1.57 -10.97 -3.45
N ASN A 78 -2.67 -10.20 -3.51
CA ASN A 78 -3.99 -10.59 -2.98
C ASN A 78 -3.94 -10.97 -1.49
N GLY A 79 -3.10 -10.28 -0.72
CA GLY A 79 -2.90 -10.59 0.68
C GLY A 79 -1.97 -11.78 0.94
N TRP A 80 -1.24 -12.33 -0.04
CA TRP A 80 -0.36 -13.48 0.16
C TRP A 80 1.06 -13.20 -0.36
N TRP A 81 2.11 -13.59 0.38
CA TRP A 81 3.48 -13.38 -0.06
C TRP A 81 3.92 -14.39 -1.11
N HIS A 82 4.53 -13.89 -2.18
CA HIS A 82 5.04 -14.66 -3.31
C HIS A 82 6.50 -14.31 -3.57
N ASN A 83 7.34 -15.35 -3.71
CA ASN A 83 8.70 -15.22 -4.17
C ASN A 83 8.74 -15.38 -5.70
N VAL A 84 8.75 -14.26 -6.43
CA VAL A 84 8.64 -14.22 -7.89
C VAL A 84 10.02 -14.30 -8.52
N ILE A 85 10.29 -15.38 -9.24
CA ILE A 85 11.55 -15.54 -10.00
C ILE A 85 11.40 -14.90 -11.37
N VAL A 86 12.34 -14.04 -11.77
CA VAL A 86 12.41 -13.42 -13.10
C VAL A 86 13.82 -13.52 -13.67
N ASP A 87 13.95 -13.67 -14.98
CA ASP A 87 15.24 -13.49 -15.66
C ASP A 87 15.51 -12.00 -15.96
N ASP A 88 16.71 -11.69 -16.48
CA ASP A 88 17.16 -10.35 -16.85
C ASP A 88 16.88 -9.93 -18.30
N TYR A 89 16.09 -10.69 -19.08
CA TYR A 89 15.65 -10.21 -20.39
C TYR A 89 14.60 -9.11 -20.23
N VAL A 90 14.88 -7.93 -20.77
CA VAL A 90 13.94 -6.80 -20.75
C VAL A 90 13.57 -6.32 -22.15
N PRO A 91 12.39 -5.72 -22.32
CA PRO A 91 12.01 -5.09 -23.57
C PRO A 91 12.90 -3.89 -23.87
N THR A 92 13.51 -3.88 -25.05
CA THR A 92 14.43 -2.83 -25.49
C THR A 92 14.07 -2.27 -26.87
N MET A 93 14.44 -1.01 -27.09
CA MET A 93 14.40 -0.34 -28.37
C MET A 93 15.72 0.41 -28.55
N SER A 94 16.35 0.26 -29.71
CA SER A 94 17.67 0.86 -30.00
C SER A 94 18.72 0.57 -28.91
N HIS A 95 18.76 -0.68 -28.42
CA HIS A 95 19.67 -1.12 -27.34
C HIS A 95 19.50 -0.36 -26.01
N MET A 96 18.30 0.13 -25.72
CA MET A 96 17.97 0.73 -24.42
C MET A 96 16.69 0.10 -23.86
N PRO A 97 16.63 -0.22 -22.56
CA PRO A 97 15.38 -0.59 -21.89
C PRO A 97 14.34 0.52 -22.08
N VAL A 98 13.11 0.13 -22.44
CA VAL A 98 12.02 1.09 -22.76
C VAL A 98 11.08 1.37 -21.59
N PHE A 99 11.07 0.52 -20.57
CA PHE A 99 10.20 0.64 -19.42
C PHE A 99 10.98 1.10 -18.17
N GLY A 100 10.49 0.79 -16.98
CA GLY A 100 11.05 1.28 -15.72
C GLY A 100 12.53 0.93 -15.59
N ARG A 101 13.38 1.91 -15.28
CA ARG A 101 14.85 1.74 -15.24
C ARG A 101 15.50 2.77 -14.31
N SER A 102 16.77 2.54 -13.98
CA SER A 102 17.59 3.56 -13.34
C SER A 102 18.10 4.56 -14.39
N TRP A 103 17.94 5.85 -14.09
CA TRP A 103 18.39 6.97 -14.90
C TRP A 103 19.91 7.18 -14.78
N ASP A 104 20.44 7.07 -13.56
CA ASP A 104 21.84 7.41 -13.26
C ASP A 104 22.80 6.28 -13.63
N ASP A 105 22.47 5.03 -13.28
CA ASP A 105 23.27 3.87 -13.67
C ASP A 105 22.44 2.79 -14.38
N PRO A 106 22.57 2.61 -15.71
CA PRO A 106 21.84 1.56 -16.43
C PRO A 106 22.24 0.13 -16.02
N ALA A 107 23.32 -0.03 -15.24
CA ALA A 107 23.70 -1.31 -14.63
C ALA A 107 22.89 -1.64 -13.36
N GLU A 108 22.14 -0.68 -12.80
CA GLU A 108 21.25 -0.88 -11.67
C GLU A 108 19.88 -1.40 -12.14
N LEU A 109 19.60 -2.66 -11.81
CA LEU A 109 18.52 -3.44 -12.41
C LEU A 109 17.26 -3.53 -11.52
N TRP A 110 17.30 -3.13 -10.24
CA TRP A 110 16.15 -3.31 -9.36
C TRP A 110 14.84 -2.68 -9.89
N PRO A 111 14.82 -1.49 -10.56
CA PRO A 111 13.55 -0.91 -11.03
C PRO A 111 12.92 -1.76 -12.14
N LEU A 112 13.73 -2.19 -13.12
CA LEU A 112 13.26 -3.02 -14.24
C LEU A 112 12.87 -4.43 -13.77
N LEU A 113 13.58 -4.99 -12.78
CA LEU A 113 13.27 -6.30 -12.22
C LEU A 113 11.99 -6.27 -11.39
N LEU A 114 11.80 -5.23 -10.58
CA LEU A 114 10.57 -5.02 -9.81
C LEU A 114 9.36 -4.87 -10.73
N GLN A 115 9.45 -4.00 -11.74
CA GLN A 115 8.38 -3.82 -12.72
C GLN A 115 8.08 -5.11 -13.48
N LYS A 116 9.11 -5.87 -13.88
CA LYS A 116 8.95 -7.16 -14.56
C LYS A 116 8.29 -8.20 -13.66
N ALA A 117 8.70 -8.31 -12.40
CA ALA A 117 8.09 -9.24 -11.44
C ALA A 117 6.63 -8.90 -11.19
N TYR A 118 6.32 -7.60 -11.06
CA TYR A 118 4.95 -7.12 -10.91
C TYR A 118 4.11 -7.44 -12.16
N ALA A 119 4.61 -7.11 -13.36
CA ALA A 119 3.98 -7.49 -14.63
C ALA A 119 3.74 -9.00 -14.74
N LYS A 120 4.68 -9.84 -14.28
CA LYS A 120 4.55 -11.29 -14.29
C LYS A 120 3.43 -11.79 -13.39
N VAL A 121 3.29 -11.29 -12.16
CA VAL A 121 2.20 -11.72 -11.25
C VAL A 121 0.83 -11.23 -11.73
N HIS A 122 0.79 -10.21 -12.58
CA HIS A 122 -0.42 -9.72 -13.23
C HIS A 122 -0.61 -10.23 -14.67
N GLY A 123 0.25 -11.14 -15.13
CA GLY A 123 0.15 -11.83 -16.42
C GLY A 123 0.86 -11.15 -17.60
N SER A 124 1.03 -9.82 -17.62
CA SER A 124 1.80 -9.11 -18.65
C SER A 124 2.13 -7.67 -18.27
N TYR A 125 3.05 -7.03 -19.01
CA TYR A 125 3.30 -5.59 -18.90
C TYR A 125 2.06 -4.75 -19.24
N ALA A 126 1.25 -5.20 -20.20
CA ALA A 126 0.00 -4.52 -20.54
C ALA A 126 -1.02 -4.55 -19.38
N ALA A 127 -0.99 -5.58 -18.54
CA ALA A 127 -1.92 -5.69 -17.42
C ALA A 127 -1.67 -4.62 -16.34
N VAL A 128 -0.45 -4.08 -16.24
CA VAL A 128 -0.05 -3.12 -15.20
C VAL A 128 -0.14 -1.65 -15.66
N THR A 129 -0.65 -1.38 -16.86
CA THR A 129 -0.93 -0.01 -17.31
C THR A 129 -2.08 0.58 -16.53
N GLY A 130 -1.87 1.75 -15.89
CA GLY A 130 -2.83 2.42 -15.02
C GLY A 130 -3.15 1.67 -13.72
N GLY A 131 -3.30 2.39 -12.62
CA GLY A 131 -3.58 1.79 -11.31
C GLY A 131 -3.51 2.80 -10.18
N ASP A 132 -3.47 2.28 -8.97
CA ASP A 132 -3.46 3.04 -7.73
C ASP A 132 -2.14 2.80 -6.99
N THR A 133 -1.34 3.85 -6.84
CA THR A 133 -0.02 3.81 -6.19
C THR A 133 -0.05 3.13 -4.82
N LEU A 134 -1.09 3.37 -4.02
CA LEU A 134 -1.21 2.77 -2.68
C LEU A 134 -1.39 1.25 -2.76
N GLN A 135 -2.09 0.75 -3.78
CA GLN A 135 -2.24 -0.70 -3.98
C GLN A 135 -0.90 -1.38 -4.29
N ALA A 136 -0.05 -0.74 -5.11
CA ALA A 136 1.30 -1.25 -5.35
C ALA A 136 2.17 -1.20 -4.09
N LEU A 137 2.08 -0.13 -3.29
CA LEU A 137 2.78 -0.04 -2.01
C LEU A 137 2.35 -1.14 -1.02
N VAL A 138 1.06 -1.47 -0.98
CA VAL A 138 0.58 -2.62 -0.19
C VAL A 138 1.11 -3.93 -0.78
N ASP A 139 1.14 -4.08 -2.10
CA ASP A 139 1.69 -5.29 -2.73
C ASP A 139 3.22 -5.41 -2.49
N PHE A 140 3.91 -4.31 -2.24
CA PHE A 140 5.35 -4.28 -1.94
C PHE A 140 5.65 -4.62 -0.47
N THR A 141 4.77 -4.21 0.44
CA THR A 141 5.04 -4.21 1.89
C THR A 141 4.16 -5.17 2.69
N GLY A 142 3.05 -5.64 2.11
CA GLY A 142 2.00 -6.37 2.81
C GLY A 142 1.27 -5.56 3.89
N SER A 143 1.54 -4.25 4.01
CA SER A 143 1.01 -3.37 5.06
C SER A 143 -0.41 -2.87 4.75
N ALA A 144 -1.07 -2.23 5.71
CA ALA A 144 -2.37 -1.61 5.47
C ALA A 144 -2.24 -0.19 4.90
N MET A 145 -3.26 0.22 4.14
CA MET A 145 -3.41 1.59 3.67
C MET A 145 -4.68 2.26 4.19
N TYR A 146 -4.68 3.58 4.19
CA TYR A 146 -5.85 4.44 4.38
C TYR A 146 -5.92 5.43 3.21
N ARG A 147 -7.03 5.42 2.46
CA ARG A 147 -7.31 6.45 1.46
C ARG A 147 -8.13 7.56 2.10
N PHE A 148 -7.71 8.80 1.91
CA PHE A 148 -8.36 9.96 2.51
C PHE A 148 -9.00 10.91 1.48
N ASP A 149 -9.29 10.46 0.27
CA ASP A 149 -9.79 11.34 -0.80
C ASP A 149 -11.12 12.03 -0.41
N MET A 150 -11.98 11.34 0.35
CA MET A 150 -13.24 11.90 0.86
C MET A 150 -12.97 12.95 1.94
N GLU A 151 -12.12 12.62 2.91
CA GLU A 151 -11.73 13.51 4.00
C GLU A 151 -11.00 14.76 3.47
N TRP A 152 -10.23 14.61 2.38
CA TRP A 152 -9.62 15.71 1.64
C TRP A 152 -10.66 16.63 1.03
N GLU A 153 -11.63 16.09 0.29
CA GLU A 153 -12.72 16.88 -0.31
C GLU A 153 -13.53 17.65 0.74
N GLU A 154 -13.83 17.00 1.87
CA GLU A 154 -14.49 17.65 2.99
C GLU A 154 -13.63 18.77 3.61
N ALA A 155 -12.35 18.51 3.85
CA ALA A 155 -11.39 19.47 4.39
C ALA A 155 -11.18 20.70 3.48
N VAL A 156 -11.29 20.55 2.16
CA VAL A 156 -11.21 21.67 1.21
C VAL A 156 -12.35 22.67 1.43
N THR A 157 -13.52 22.20 1.87
CA THR A 157 -14.74 23.02 1.99
C THR A 157 -15.06 23.45 3.41
N ASP A 158 -14.46 22.82 4.42
CA ASP A 158 -14.73 23.05 5.84
C ASP A 158 -13.42 23.21 6.64
N ALA A 159 -13.18 24.42 7.14
CA ALA A 159 -11.96 24.76 7.88
C ALA A 159 -11.78 23.96 9.18
N SER A 160 -12.87 23.58 9.86
CA SER A 160 -12.79 22.77 11.08
C SER A 160 -12.35 21.33 10.75
N LYS A 161 -12.86 20.80 9.63
CA LYS A 161 -12.42 19.50 9.12
C LYS A 161 -10.98 19.56 8.62
N ALA A 162 -10.58 20.65 7.96
CA ALA A 162 -9.19 20.87 7.55
C ALA A 162 -8.21 20.81 8.71
N HIS A 163 -8.54 21.48 9.83
CA HIS A 163 -7.69 21.48 11.01
C HIS A 163 -7.55 20.07 11.62
N SER A 164 -8.67 19.40 11.90
CA SER A 164 -8.64 18.03 12.46
C SER A 164 -7.96 17.01 11.53
N PHE A 165 -8.13 17.16 10.21
CA PHE A 165 -7.46 16.32 9.23
C PHE A 165 -5.94 16.58 9.21
N ALA A 166 -5.51 17.85 9.27
CA ALA A 166 -4.10 18.19 9.37
C ALA A 166 -3.45 17.64 10.65
N GLU A 167 -4.14 17.73 11.79
CA GLU A 167 -3.68 17.12 13.04
C GLU A 167 -3.49 15.60 12.89
N ALA A 168 -4.43 14.91 12.23
CA ALA A 168 -4.32 13.49 11.96
C ALA A 168 -3.10 13.18 11.05
N LEU A 169 -2.85 13.97 10.01
CA LEU A 169 -1.67 13.81 9.15
C LEU A 169 -0.36 14.04 9.91
N VAL A 170 -0.30 15.03 10.82
CA VAL A 170 0.87 15.23 11.71
C VAL A 170 1.10 14.02 12.60
N GLN A 171 0.04 13.44 13.16
CA GLN A 171 0.13 12.22 13.98
C GLN A 171 0.65 11.03 13.16
N PHE A 172 0.12 10.81 11.95
CA PHE A 172 0.60 9.75 11.07
C PHE A 172 2.07 9.93 10.69
N SER A 173 2.47 11.14 10.31
CA SER A 173 3.87 11.47 9.99
C SER A 173 4.79 11.20 11.18
N SER A 174 4.38 11.61 12.38
CA SER A 174 5.16 11.41 13.62
C SER A 174 5.24 9.93 14.05
N ALA A 175 4.24 9.12 13.70
CA ALA A 175 4.23 7.68 13.94
C ALA A 175 5.07 6.89 12.92
N GLY A 176 5.68 7.55 11.94
CA GLY A 176 6.48 6.91 10.88
C GLY A 176 5.66 6.29 9.75
N ALA A 177 4.37 6.63 9.63
CA ALA A 177 3.56 6.21 8.50
C ALA A 177 3.91 7.03 7.25
N SER A 178 3.90 6.39 6.08
CA SER A 178 4.21 7.07 4.82
C SER A 178 2.96 7.76 4.29
N ILE A 179 2.97 9.09 4.22
CA ILE A 179 1.89 9.89 3.66
C ILE A 179 2.18 10.15 2.20
N VAL A 180 1.16 10.08 1.36
CA VAL A 180 1.27 10.38 -0.07
C VAL A 180 0.14 11.27 -0.53
N LEU A 181 0.44 12.18 -1.47
CA LEU A 181 -0.55 13.02 -2.15
C LEU A 181 -0.57 12.70 -3.63
N SER A 182 -1.77 12.67 -4.22
CA SER A 182 -1.94 12.34 -5.64
C SER A 182 -2.46 13.54 -6.41
N THR A 183 -1.85 13.76 -7.56
CA THR A 183 -2.32 14.75 -8.53
C THR A 183 -3.38 14.10 -9.42
N PRO A 184 -4.37 14.86 -9.89
CA PRO A 184 -5.41 14.36 -10.76
C PRO A 184 -4.84 13.83 -12.08
N GLY A 185 -5.33 12.66 -12.51
CA GLY A 185 -4.99 12.07 -13.80
C GLY A 185 -5.82 12.64 -14.96
N ILE A 186 -5.22 12.77 -16.14
CA ILE A 186 -5.84 13.32 -17.37
C ILE A 186 -7.13 12.59 -17.79
N HIS A 187 -7.17 11.28 -17.55
CA HIS A 187 -8.30 10.40 -17.88
C HIS A 187 -8.78 9.61 -16.66
N SER A 188 -8.57 10.16 -15.46
CA SER A 188 -8.90 9.43 -14.24
C SER A 188 -10.41 9.24 -14.11
N LYS A 189 -10.85 7.97 -14.14
CA LYS A 189 -12.07 7.55 -13.45
C LYS A 189 -11.65 7.31 -12.00
N SER A 190 -11.50 8.37 -11.20
CA SER A 190 -11.19 8.17 -9.79
C SER A 190 -12.39 7.50 -9.10
N TYR A 191 -12.18 6.97 -7.89
CA TYR A 191 -13.30 6.50 -7.05
C TYR A 191 -14.31 7.62 -6.75
N LEU A 192 -13.92 8.90 -6.89
CA LEU A 192 -14.74 10.11 -6.73
C LEU A 192 -15.37 10.61 -8.04
N GLY A 193 -15.13 9.93 -9.18
CA GLY A 193 -15.71 10.29 -10.48
C GLY A 193 -14.69 10.74 -11.51
N CYS A 194 -15.19 11.14 -12.68
CA CYS A 194 -14.37 11.53 -13.83
C CYS A 194 -14.14 13.04 -13.83
N LYS A 195 -12.93 13.50 -13.50
CA LYS A 195 -12.49 14.86 -13.85
C LYS A 195 -11.75 14.78 -15.18
N GLN A 196 -12.50 14.92 -16.28
CA GLN A 196 -11.88 14.97 -17.60
C GLN A 196 -11.50 16.41 -17.92
N ALA A 197 -10.19 16.67 -18.07
CA ALA A 197 -9.74 17.96 -18.58
C ALA A 197 -10.26 18.16 -20.01
N SER A 198 -10.83 19.34 -20.27
CA SER A 198 -11.30 19.73 -21.61
C SER A 198 -10.14 19.79 -22.62
N ASP A 199 -8.96 20.19 -22.16
CA ASP A 199 -7.70 20.16 -22.89
C ASP A 199 -6.60 19.45 -22.05
N PRO A 200 -6.34 18.16 -22.32
CA PRO A 200 -5.28 17.39 -21.68
C PRO A 200 -3.87 18.01 -21.75
N ALA A 201 -3.53 18.68 -22.86
CA ALA A 201 -2.21 19.22 -23.08
C ALA A 201 -2.01 20.49 -22.25
N ALA A 202 -2.98 21.41 -22.28
CA ALA A 202 -2.96 22.60 -21.44
C ALA A 202 -2.97 22.23 -19.94
N PHE A 203 -3.76 21.23 -19.55
CA PHE A 203 -3.81 20.74 -18.18
C PHE A 203 -2.45 20.23 -17.69
N SER A 204 -1.78 19.42 -18.52
CA SER A 204 -0.45 18.90 -18.19
C SER A 204 0.62 20.00 -18.18
N ALA A 205 0.51 20.98 -19.08
CA ALA A 205 1.42 22.12 -19.12
C ALA A 205 1.31 22.98 -17.84
N HIS A 206 0.10 23.23 -17.36
CA HIS A 206 -0.14 23.98 -16.11
C HIS A 206 0.54 23.33 -14.90
N TYR A 207 0.49 22.01 -14.77
CA TYR A 207 1.20 21.29 -13.70
C TYR A 207 2.72 21.34 -13.89
N ALA A 208 3.19 21.23 -15.13
CA ALA A 208 4.61 21.28 -15.44
C ALA A 208 5.24 22.65 -15.14
N GLU A 209 4.49 23.75 -15.31
CA GLU A 209 4.93 25.12 -14.97
C GLU A 209 5.33 25.28 -13.50
N VAL A 210 4.67 24.54 -12.61
CA VAL A 210 4.96 24.53 -11.16
C VAL A 210 5.82 23.34 -10.73
N GLY A 211 6.34 22.55 -11.66
CA GLY A 211 7.20 21.41 -11.35
C GLY A 211 6.46 20.15 -10.92
N LEU A 212 5.15 20.05 -11.13
CA LEU A 212 4.34 18.85 -10.88
C LEU A 212 4.00 18.11 -12.18
N ARG A 213 3.47 16.89 -12.04
CA ARG A 213 2.98 16.04 -13.13
C ARG A 213 1.59 15.56 -12.79
N THR A 214 0.75 15.42 -13.80
CA THR A 214 -0.63 14.93 -13.64
C THR A 214 -0.66 13.40 -13.55
N GLY A 215 -1.52 12.85 -12.69
CA GLY A 215 -1.66 11.40 -12.48
C GLY A 215 -0.48 10.75 -11.78
N TYR A 216 0.27 11.54 -11.01
CA TYR A 216 1.43 11.12 -10.24
C TYR A 216 1.15 11.24 -8.74
N THR A 217 1.78 10.35 -7.98
CA THR A 217 1.70 10.33 -6.52
C THR A 217 3.06 10.72 -5.94
N TYR A 218 3.04 11.59 -4.94
CA TYR A 218 4.20 12.21 -4.33
C TYR A 218 4.29 11.84 -2.85
N TYR A 219 5.49 11.57 -2.37
CA TYR A 219 5.75 11.31 -0.96
C TYR A 219 5.71 12.61 -0.16
N VAL A 220 5.04 12.59 0.99
CA VAL A 220 5.06 13.68 1.96
C VAL A 220 6.00 13.27 3.09
N GLU A 221 7.17 13.89 3.12
CA GLU A 221 8.19 13.66 4.13
C GLU A 221 7.72 14.16 5.50
N ARG A 222 7.01 15.30 5.52
CA ARG A 222 6.60 15.92 6.77
C ARG A 222 5.37 16.80 6.60
N VAL A 223 4.53 16.83 7.63
CA VAL A 223 3.42 17.77 7.77
C VAL A 223 3.63 18.61 9.03
N VAL A 224 3.40 19.91 8.94
CA VAL A 224 3.60 20.86 10.05
C VAL A 224 2.42 21.81 10.12
N ILE A 225 1.95 22.09 11.34
CA ILE A 225 0.97 23.16 11.60
C ILE A 225 1.71 24.33 12.25
N VAL A 226 1.57 25.52 11.66
CA VAL A 226 2.16 26.78 12.13
C VAL A 226 1.03 27.70 12.60
N GLU A 227 1.12 28.17 13.85
CA GLU A 227 0.20 29.14 14.47
C GLU A 227 -1.30 28.82 14.24
N GLU A 228 -1.68 27.55 14.48
CA GLU A 228 -3.03 26.96 14.42
C GLU A 228 -3.78 27.03 13.06
N LEU A 229 -3.27 27.80 12.08
CA LEU A 229 -3.98 28.10 10.83
C LEU A 229 -3.22 27.75 9.55
N HIS A 230 -1.90 27.54 9.60
CA HIS A 230 -1.10 27.29 8.40
C HIS A 230 -0.54 25.87 8.40
N VAL A 231 -1.06 25.02 7.52
CA VAL A 231 -0.54 23.66 7.32
C VAL A 231 0.47 23.68 6.18
N LEU A 232 1.68 23.20 6.45
CA LEU A 232 2.76 23.09 5.48
C LEU A 232 3.12 21.62 5.24
N PHE A 233 3.29 21.26 3.98
CA PHE A 233 3.68 19.93 3.52
C PHE A 233 5.09 19.99 2.95
N LYS A 234 6.00 19.19 3.50
CA LYS A 234 7.29 18.91 2.86
C LYS A 234 7.10 17.73 1.92
N VAL A 235 7.08 18.01 0.62
CA VAL A 235 6.81 17.03 -0.44
C VAL A 235 8.10 16.70 -1.16
N ARG A 236 8.30 15.42 -1.51
CA ARG A 236 9.42 14.97 -2.33
C ARG A 236 8.97 14.73 -3.77
N ASN A 237 9.65 15.36 -4.72
CA ASN A 237 9.46 15.10 -6.15
C ASN A 237 10.65 14.28 -6.70
N PRO A 238 10.52 12.95 -6.86
CA PRO A 238 11.61 12.11 -7.36
C PRO A 238 11.84 12.26 -8.87
N TRP A 239 11.00 12.99 -9.61
CA TRP A 239 11.03 12.99 -11.06
C TRP A 239 11.96 14.07 -11.61
N ARG A 240 13.20 13.69 -11.96
CA ARG A 240 14.23 14.60 -12.49
C ARG A 240 13.81 15.42 -13.71
N SER A 241 12.87 14.91 -14.50
CA SER A 241 12.36 15.59 -15.69
C SER A 241 11.24 16.60 -15.40
N SER A 242 10.83 16.78 -14.15
CA SER A 242 10.05 17.96 -13.74
C SER A 242 10.95 19.11 -13.30
N GLY A 243 10.47 20.34 -13.46
CA GLY A 243 11.09 21.51 -12.85
C GLY A 243 10.99 21.49 -11.32
N LYS A 244 11.64 22.44 -10.66
CA LYS A 244 11.46 22.67 -9.21
C LYS A 244 10.09 23.29 -8.93
N TRP A 245 9.58 23.09 -7.73
CA TRP A 245 8.39 23.81 -7.25
C TRP A 245 8.60 25.32 -7.32
N ALA A 246 7.65 26.01 -7.95
CA ALA A 246 7.71 27.45 -8.21
C ALA A 246 6.60 28.26 -7.52
N GLY A 247 5.76 27.60 -6.71
CA GLY A 247 4.69 28.26 -5.94
C GLY A 247 5.17 28.80 -4.59
N ALA A 248 4.22 29.15 -3.73
CA ALA A 248 4.55 29.69 -2.40
C ALA A 248 5.37 28.67 -1.59
N TRP A 249 6.21 29.18 -0.67
CA TRP A 249 7.09 28.36 0.15
C TRP A 249 8.18 27.57 -0.61
N SER A 250 8.39 27.85 -1.89
CA SER A 250 9.56 27.36 -2.62
C SER A 250 10.87 27.89 -2.01
N TYR A 251 11.99 27.30 -2.42
CA TYR A 251 13.32 27.80 -2.05
C TYR A 251 13.47 29.28 -2.46
N GLY A 252 13.92 30.12 -1.51
CA GLY A 252 14.10 31.56 -1.72
C GLY A 252 12.81 32.38 -1.74
N SER A 253 11.66 31.78 -1.45
CA SER A 253 10.38 32.50 -1.50
C SER A 253 10.20 33.49 -0.34
N GLN A 254 9.39 34.53 -0.58
CA GLN A 254 9.18 35.62 0.38
C GLN A 254 8.42 35.15 1.64
N GLU A 255 7.60 34.10 1.55
CA GLU A 255 6.81 33.60 2.69
C GLU A 255 7.72 33.20 3.85
N TRP A 256 8.91 32.64 3.57
CA TRP A 256 9.89 32.29 4.60
C TRP A 256 10.36 33.51 5.40
N THR A 257 10.59 34.65 4.72
CA THR A 257 11.02 35.88 5.38
C THR A 257 9.90 36.54 6.18
N GLN A 258 8.64 36.35 5.76
CA GLN A 258 7.46 36.94 6.39
C GLN A 258 6.94 36.10 7.56
N ASN A 259 7.30 34.83 7.66
CA ASN A 259 6.80 33.89 8.66
C ASN A 259 7.93 33.22 9.46
N PRO A 260 8.56 33.92 10.43
CA PRO A 260 9.67 33.38 11.22
C PRO A 260 9.32 32.12 12.01
N ALA A 261 8.07 31.98 12.47
CA ALA A 261 7.60 30.79 13.17
C ALA A 261 7.66 29.53 12.27
N ALA A 262 7.28 29.67 11.00
CA ALA A 262 7.37 28.58 10.02
C ALA A 262 8.83 28.17 9.77
N CYS A 263 9.75 29.13 9.67
CA CYS A 263 11.19 28.85 9.54
C CYS A 263 11.73 28.03 10.72
N SER A 264 11.34 28.38 11.95
CA SER A 264 11.76 27.65 13.15
C SER A 264 11.32 26.18 13.12
N LEU A 265 10.09 25.92 12.67
CA LEU A 265 9.53 24.57 12.60
C LEU A 265 10.06 23.78 11.40
N CYS A 266 10.17 24.40 10.23
CA CYS A 266 10.52 23.74 8.97
C CYS A 266 12.04 23.54 8.79
N GLY A 267 12.85 24.22 9.61
CA GLY A 267 14.31 24.16 9.55
C GLY A 267 14.91 25.15 8.56
N VAL A 268 16.22 25.01 8.31
CA VAL A 268 16.97 25.91 7.41
C VAL A 268 16.50 25.70 5.97
N GLN A 269 16.21 26.82 5.29
CA GLN A 269 15.76 26.82 3.90
C GLN A 269 16.98 26.83 2.96
N GLU A 270 17.57 25.66 2.78
CA GLU A 270 18.65 25.42 1.81
C GLU A 270 18.08 24.95 0.46
N ASP A 271 18.82 25.13 -0.64
CA ASP A 271 18.40 24.60 -1.94
C ASP A 271 18.43 23.06 -1.88
N PRO A 272 17.27 22.39 -1.88
CA PRO A 272 17.21 20.97 -1.60
C PRO A 272 17.80 20.18 -2.76
N GLN A 273 18.94 19.53 -2.51
CA GLN A 273 19.58 18.62 -3.47
C GLN A 273 18.80 17.31 -3.65
N ASP A 274 17.83 17.05 -2.76
CA ASP A 274 16.96 15.88 -2.75
C ASP A 274 15.59 16.11 -3.40
N CYS A 275 15.44 17.24 -4.11
CA CYS A 275 14.20 17.63 -4.81
C CYS A 275 12.96 17.67 -3.90
N THR A 276 13.16 17.90 -2.59
CA THR A 276 12.07 18.23 -1.67
C THR A 276 11.67 19.68 -1.79
N PHE A 277 10.46 20.02 -1.37
CA PHE A 277 9.98 21.40 -1.31
C PHE A 277 8.83 21.51 -0.31
N TRP A 278 8.60 22.72 0.18
CA TRP A 278 7.44 23.01 1.00
C TRP A 278 6.32 23.62 0.16
N MET A 279 5.08 23.33 0.53
CA MET A 279 3.86 23.97 0.02
C MET A 279 2.88 24.17 1.17
N CYS A 280 1.97 25.13 1.04
CA CYS A 280 0.88 25.31 1.98
C CYS A 280 -0.37 24.51 1.59
N TRP A 281 -1.33 24.41 2.51
CA TRP A 281 -2.62 23.75 2.29
C TRP A 281 -3.38 24.32 1.08
N GLU A 282 -3.34 25.63 0.90
CA GLU A 282 -4.02 26.32 -0.20
C GLU A 282 -3.51 25.82 -1.55
N ASP A 283 -2.19 25.77 -1.72
CA ASP A 283 -1.57 25.20 -2.93
C ASP A 283 -1.83 23.68 -3.02
N ALA A 284 -1.75 22.96 -1.90
CA ALA A 284 -1.99 21.52 -1.89
C ALA A 284 -3.40 21.17 -2.41
N THR A 285 -4.43 21.89 -1.94
CA THR A 285 -5.81 21.69 -2.39
C THR A 285 -6.05 22.12 -3.85
N GLN A 286 -5.20 22.99 -4.40
CA GLN A 286 -5.25 23.38 -5.80
C GLN A 286 -4.69 22.29 -6.74
N TYR A 287 -3.59 21.63 -6.35
CA TYR A 287 -2.86 20.69 -7.23
C TYR A 287 -3.09 19.21 -6.91
N PHE A 288 -3.58 18.86 -5.72
CA PHE A 288 -3.82 17.47 -5.33
C PHE A 288 -5.31 17.21 -5.09
N ASP A 289 -5.77 16.02 -5.46
CA ASP A 289 -7.16 15.59 -5.32
C ASP A 289 -7.39 14.59 -4.18
N GLY A 290 -6.36 14.35 -3.36
CA GLY A 290 -6.39 13.42 -2.26
C GLY A 290 -5.08 12.66 -2.12
N GLY A 291 -5.16 11.44 -1.60
CA GLY A 291 -3.99 10.67 -1.26
C GLY A 291 -4.28 9.56 -0.26
N GLY A 292 -3.24 9.16 0.47
CA GLY A 292 -3.40 8.17 1.52
C GLY A 292 -2.20 8.02 2.43
N VAL A 293 -2.33 7.07 3.33
CA VAL A 293 -1.34 6.72 4.34
C VAL A 293 -1.05 5.24 4.23
N LEU A 294 0.23 4.86 4.21
CA LEU A 294 0.68 3.49 4.35
C LEU A 294 1.20 3.28 5.77
N PHE A 295 0.58 2.34 6.50
CA PHE A 295 0.99 1.98 7.86
C PHE A 295 2.09 0.91 7.80
N SER A 296 3.29 1.31 7.39
CA SER A 296 4.44 0.41 7.34
C SER A 296 4.77 -0.13 8.74
N ILE A 297 5.06 -1.42 8.82
CA ILE A 297 5.43 -2.11 10.07
C ILE A 297 6.80 -2.76 9.85
N PRO A 298 7.90 -1.99 9.91
CA PRO A 298 9.22 -2.51 9.58
C PRO A 298 9.61 -3.65 10.53
N GLY A 299 10.03 -4.79 9.97
CA GLY A 299 10.40 -5.94 10.78
C GLY A 299 9.21 -6.68 11.42
N ALA A 300 8.00 -6.51 10.88
CA ALA A 300 6.84 -7.25 11.35
C ALA A 300 6.99 -8.77 11.22
N THR A 301 6.41 -9.48 12.19
CA THR A 301 5.96 -10.86 12.00
C THR A 301 4.59 -10.83 11.34
N ASP A 302 4.43 -11.56 10.23
CA ASP A 302 3.22 -11.54 9.40
C ASP A 302 2.68 -12.97 9.22
N TYR A 303 1.54 -13.24 9.86
CA TYR A 303 0.79 -14.48 9.69
C TYR A 303 -0.42 -14.25 8.81
N ARG A 304 -0.63 -15.13 7.84
CA ARG A 304 -1.73 -15.03 6.87
C ARG A 304 -2.48 -16.34 6.73
N VAL A 305 -3.79 -16.26 6.60
CA VAL A 305 -4.70 -17.41 6.54
C VAL A 305 -5.62 -17.26 5.35
N LYS A 306 -5.60 -18.24 4.44
CA LYS A 306 -6.56 -18.29 3.32
C LYS A 306 -7.91 -18.85 3.79
N GLY A 307 -8.96 -18.30 3.21
CA GLY A 307 -10.28 -18.88 3.25
C GLY A 307 -11.06 -18.58 1.98
N VAL A 308 -12.30 -19.06 1.95
CA VAL A 308 -13.22 -18.86 0.84
C VAL A 308 -14.59 -18.53 1.40
N PHE A 309 -15.20 -17.48 0.87
CA PHE A 309 -16.61 -17.22 1.10
C PHE A 309 -17.45 -18.10 0.16
N GLN A 310 -18.36 -18.88 0.73
CA GLN A 310 -19.45 -19.52 0.01
C GLN A 310 -20.68 -18.65 0.23
N GLU A 311 -21.15 -17.98 -0.82
CA GLU A 311 -22.06 -16.84 -0.69
C GLU A 311 -21.47 -15.81 0.29
N THR A 312 -22.11 -15.51 1.42
CA THR A 312 -21.59 -14.59 2.45
C THR A 312 -20.90 -15.30 3.62
N ILE A 313 -20.84 -16.64 3.61
CA ILE A 313 -20.37 -17.45 4.73
C ILE A 313 -18.88 -17.77 4.56
N PRO A 314 -18.01 -17.34 5.47
CA PRO A 314 -16.59 -17.66 5.41
C PRO A 314 -16.32 -19.13 5.77
N SER A 315 -15.35 -19.74 5.10
CA SER A 315 -14.89 -21.10 5.43
C SER A 315 -14.17 -21.18 6.78
N ALA A 316 -13.60 -20.07 7.27
CA ALA A 316 -12.87 -20.02 8.53
C ALA A 316 -12.89 -18.62 9.18
N ILE A 317 -12.97 -18.61 10.50
CA ILE A 317 -12.69 -17.45 11.36
C ILE A 317 -11.40 -17.71 12.16
N LEU A 318 -10.85 -16.68 12.82
CA LEU A 318 -9.75 -16.88 13.78
C LEU A 318 -10.26 -16.72 15.21
N GLU A 319 -10.03 -17.70 16.07
CA GLU A 319 -10.10 -17.57 17.52
C GLU A 319 -8.70 -17.19 18.04
N ILE A 320 -8.60 -16.04 18.71
CA ILE A 320 -7.34 -15.54 19.29
C ILE A 320 -7.47 -15.54 20.80
N THR A 321 -6.60 -16.29 21.48
CA THR A 321 -6.43 -16.21 22.94
C THR A 321 -5.16 -15.44 23.23
N ALA A 322 -5.27 -14.30 23.90
CA ALA A 322 -4.14 -13.47 24.25
C ALA A 322 -3.64 -13.81 25.66
N HIS A 323 -2.38 -14.23 25.77
CA HIS A 323 -1.70 -14.47 27.05
C HIS A 323 -1.04 -13.19 27.57
N GLU A 324 -0.59 -12.32 26.67
CA GLU A 324 -0.04 -11.01 26.97
C GLU A 324 -0.76 -9.91 26.18
N SER A 325 -0.73 -8.69 26.71
CA SER A 325 -1.28 -7.53 25.99
C SER A 325 -0.40 -7.22 24.78
N THR A 326 -0.96 -7.24 23.58
CA THR A 326 -0.19 -7.00 22.36
C THR A 326 -0.99 -6.27 21.30
N GLN A 327 -0.34 -5.38 20.57
CA GLN A 327 -0.96 -4.66 19.46
C GLN A 327 -0.72 -5.44 18.16
N VAL A 328 -1.79 -5.59 17.38
CA VAL A 328 -1.76 -6.26 16.08
C VAL A 328 -2.53 -5.45 15.05
N LEU A 329 -2.06 -5.50 13.81
CA LEU A 329 -2.80 -5.06 12.64
C LEU A 329 -3.51 -6.28 12.06
N LEU A 330 -4.84 -6.22 12.04
CA LEU A 330 -5.67 -7.23 11.37
C LEU A 330 -6.01 -6.74 9.97
N THR A 331 -5.86 -7.61 8.98
CA THR A 331 -6.18 -7.31 7.58
C THR A 331 -7.11 -8.36 6.99
N LEU A 332 -7.92 -7.95 6.02
CA LEU A 332 -8.73 -8.84 5.18
C LEU A 332 -8.59 -8.38 3.74
N SER A 333 -8.09 -9.26 2.87
CA SER A 333 -7.89 -9.01 1.45
C SER A 333 -8.77 -9.93 0.61
N GLN A 334 -9.23 -9.44 -0.54
CA GLN A 334 -9.88 -10.23 -1.59
C GLN A 334 -9.08 -10.13 -2.91
N PRO A 335 -9.30 -11.04 -3.88
CA PRO A 335 -8.59 -11.03 -5.14
C PRO A 335 -8.70 -9.70 -5.89
N ASP A 336 -7.58 -9.30 -6.50
CA ASP A 336 -7.54 -8.19 -7.44
C ASP A 336 -8.37 -8.48 -8.70
N LYS A 337 -8.93 -7.42 -9.28
CA LYS A 337 -9.67 -7.43 -10.55
C LYS A 337 -8.77 -7.27 -11.77
N ARG A 338 -7.49 -6.91 -11.60
CA ARG A 338 -6.56 -6.70 -12.71
C ARG A 338 -6.32 -7.98 -13.49
N GLY A 339 -6.54 -7.92 -14.81
CA GLY A 339 -6.41 -9.07 -15.70
C GLY A 339 -7.63 -10.00 -15.74
N VAL A 340 -8.69 -9.68 -14.99
CA VAL A 340 -9.96 -10.41 -14.99
C VAL A 340 -10.88 -9.85 -16.08
N ASP A 341 -11.55 -10.72 -16.84
CA ASP A 341 -12.57 -10.29 -17.82
C ASP A 341 -13.71 -9.58 -17.08
N PHE A 342 -14.13 -8.41 -17.58
CA PHE A 342 -15.19 -7.60 -16.97
C PHE A 342 -16.55 -8.30 -16.87
N LYS A 343 -16.74 -9.41 -17.58
CA LYS A 343 -17.93 -10.26 -17.50
C LYS A 343 -17.88 -11.27 -16.36
N GLU A 344 -16.69 -11.55 -15.81
CA GLU A 344 -16.53 -12.47 -14.69
C GLU A 344 -17.01 -11.86 -13.38
N CYS A 345 -17.50 -12.69 -12.46
CA CYS A 345 -18.02 -12.24 -11.17
C CYS A 345 -16.93 -11.72 -10.22
N SER A 346 -15.67 -12.10 -10.48
CA SER A 346 -14.45 -11.63 -9.82
C SER A 346 -14.01 -10.24 -10.26
N SER A 347 -14.61 -9.66 -11.31
CA SER A 347 -14.21 -8.36 -11.88
C SER A 347 -14.54 -7.15 -10.99
N LEU A 348 -15.43 -7.33 -10.01
CA LEU A 348 -15.82 -6.32 -9.03
C LEU A 348 -15.41 -6.75 -7.63
N PHE A 349 -15.05 -5.75 -6.82
CA PHE A 349 -14.84 -5.93 -5.39
C PHE A 349 -16.18 -6.12 -4.71
N ALA A 350 -16.29 -7.16 -3.88
CA ALA A 350 -17.42 -7.28 -2.97
C ALA A 350 -17.23 -6.30 -1.79
N PRO A 351 -18.30 -5.77 -1.19
CA PRO A 351 -18.18 -5.05 0.07
C PRO A 351 -17.76 -6.03 1.18
N ILE A 352 -16.60 -5.79 1.79
CA ILE A 352 -16.02 -6.65 2.85
C ILE A 352 -15.82 -5.88 4.15
N MET A 353 -15.72 -6.62 5.25
CA MET A 353 -15.49 -6.09 6.60
C MET A 353 -14.83 -7.17 7.46
N LEU A 354 -13.99 -6.77 8.41
CA LEU A 354 -13.51 -7.65 9.47
C LEU A 354 -14.15 -7.25 10.80
N THR A 355 -14.71 -8.21 11.52
CA THR A 355 -15.32 -8.00 12.84
C THR A 355 -14.48 -8.67 13.92
N MET A 356 -14.11 -7.92 14.96
CA MET A 356 -13.55 -8.45 16.19
C MET A 356 -14.62 -8.49 17.26
N SER A 357 -14.89 -9.67 17.80
CA SER A 357 -15.72 -9.86 19.00
C SER A 357 -14.90 -10.40 20.16
N LYS A 358 -15.36 -10.15 21.38
CA LYS A 358 -14.76 -10.61 22.64
C LYS A 358 -15.73 -11.55 23.36
N LYS A 359 -15.20 -12.57 24.02
CA LYS A 359 -16.00 -13.52 24.80
C LYS A 359 -16.57 -12.86 26.07
N GLU A 360 -17.89 -12.95 26.25
CA GLU A 360 -18.62 -12.49 27.43
C GLU A 360 -19.55 -13.62 27.91
N GLY A 361 -19.09 -14.43 28.87
CA GLY A 361 -19.82 -15.62 29.31
C GLY A 361 -19.86 -16.70 28.23
N SER A 362 -21.07 -17.10 27.80
CA SER A 362 -21.30 -18.04 26.70
C SER A 362 -21.41 -17.36 25.32
N LEU A 363 -21.50 -16.03 25.29
CA LEU A 363 -21.66 -15.26 24.06
C LEU A 363 -20.35 -14.63 23.60
N GLN A 364 -20.27 -14.35 22.31
CA GLN A 364 -19.30 -13.44 21.73
C GLN A 364 -19.99 -12.11 21.44
N ARG A 365 -19.40 -11.00 21.86
CA ARG A 365 -19.93 -9.65 21.65
C ARG A 365 -19.00 -8.83 20.77
N VAL A 366 -19.54 -8.26 19.70
CA VAL A 366 -18.81 -7.39 18.77
C VAL A 366 -18.23 -6.20 19.54
N GLN A 367 -16.93 -5.98 19.37
CA GLN A 367 -16.20 -4.86 19.96
C GLN A 367 -15.87 -3.83 18.88
N LYS A 368 -15.33 -4.28 17.75
CA LYS A 368 -14.83 -3.41 16.68
C LYS A 368 -15.04 -4.04 15.31
N ASN A 369 -15.30 -3.20 14.34
CA ASN A 369 -15.35 -3.49 12.91
C ASN A 369 -14.33 -2.60 12.19
N THR A 370 -13.82 -3.08 11.06
CA THR A 370 -12.97 -2.27 10.18
C THR A 370 -13.72 -1.05 9.64
N SER A 371 -13.01 0.07 9.48
CA SER A 371 -13.47 1.28 8.82
C SER A 371 -12.55 1.64 7.64
N CYS A 372 -12.82 2.77 6.95
CA CYS A 372 -11.91 3.26 5.91
C CYS A 372 -10.51 3.59 6.45
N ASN A 373 -10.42 3.96 7.73
CA ASN A 373 -9.19 4.33 8.42
C ASN A 373 -8.79 3.21 9.41
N PRO A 374 -7.75 2.41 9.12
CA PRO A 374 -7.29 1.34 10.00
C PRO A 374 -6.91 1.80 11.42
N ALA A 375 -6.55 3.07 11.62
CA ALA A 375 -6.27 3.62 12.94
C ALA A 375 -7.53 3.93 13.77
N ASN A 376 -8.70 4.04 13.12
CA ASN A 376 -9.97 4.36 13.76
C ASN A 376 -11.06 3.32 13.42
N PRO A 377 -10.97 2.09 13.97
CA PRO A 377 -12.03 1.09 13.81
C PRO A 377 -13.35 1.57 14.41
N SER A 378 -14.47 1.05 13.90
CA SER A 378 -15.82 1.50 14.25
C SER A 378 -16.63 0.39 14.91
N GLU A 379 -17.63 0.74 15.72
CA GLU A 379 -18.65 -0.21 16.18
C GLU A 379 -19.72 -0.46 15.11
N ASN A 380 -19.81 0.40 14.10
CA ASN A 380 -20.81 0.32 13.05
C ASN A 380 -20.49 -0.79 12.03
N PHE A 381 -21.54 -1.39 11.48
CA PHE A 381 -21.45 -2.44 10.45
C PHE A 381 -21.32 -1.85 9.04
N ASN A 382 -20.23 -1.12 8.79
CA ASN A 382 -19.97 -0.46 7.52
C ASN A 382 -19.07 -1.33 6.63
N PHE A 383 -19.64 -1.91 5.57
CA PHE A 383 -18.88 -2.70 4.60
C PHE A 383 -18.20 -1.80 3.57
N ILE A 384 -16.95 -2.13 3.24
CA ILE A 384 -16.12 -1.32 2.34
C ILE A 384 -15.96 -2.03 1.02
N VAL A 385 -16.26 -1.32 -0.06
CA VAL A 385 -16.02 -1.79 -1.43
C VAL A 385 -14.57 -1.49 -1.79
N GLY A 386 -13.67 -2.43 -1.50
CA GLY A 386 -12.25 -2.27 -1.75
C GLY A 386 -11.53 -3.60 -1.79
N ARG A 387 -10.29 -3.59 -2.28
CA ARG A 387 -9.43 -4.78 -2.33
C ARG A 387 -9.13 -5.33 -0.94
N GLU A 388 -9.03 -4.45 0.04
CA GLU A 388 -8.65 -4.77 1.41
C GLU A 388 -9.27 -3.83 2.44
N VAL A 389 -9.41 -4.34 3.67
CA VAL A 389 -9.75 -3.59 4.87
C VAL A 389 -8.80 -3.99 5.99
N ALA A 390 -8.55 -3.07 6.92
CA ALA A 390 -7.67 -3.33 8.04
C ALA A 390 -8.09 -2.55 9.28
N MET A 391 -7.62 -3.00 10.45
CA MET A 391 -7.75 -2.25 11.70
C MET A 391 -6.62 -2.59 12.67
N TRP A 392 -6.13 -1.56 13.37
CA TRP A 392 -5.29 -1.72 14.54
C TRP A 392 -6.14 -2.07 15.76
N VAL A 393 -5.74 -3.13 16.46
CA VAL A 393 -6.37 -3.54 17.71
C VAL A 393 -5.33 -3.91 18.76
N THR A 394 -5.68 -3.69 20.02
CA THR A 394 -4.92 -4.20 21.16
C THR A 394 -5.67 -5.41 21.70
N LEU A 395 -4.99 -6.56 21.71
CA LEU A 395 -5.47 -7.78 22.34
C LEU A 395 -5.08 -7.71 23.81
N GLU A 396 -6.05 -7.75 24.72
CA GLU A 396 -5.81 -7.65 26.15
C GLU A 396 -5.43 -9.02 26.74
N ALA A 397 -4.53 -9.03 27.72
CA ALA A 397 -4.08 -10.27 28.35
C ALA A 397 -5.22 -11.00 29.06
N GLY A 398 -5.31 -12.32 28.87
CA GLY A 398 -6.34 -13.19 29.44
C GLY A 398 -7.64 -13.22 28.64
N GLU A 399 -7.76 -12.42 27.59
CA GLU A 399 -8.98 -12.30 26.81
C GLU A 399 -8.98 -13.18 25.56
N ARG A 400 -10.19 -13.51 25.12
CA ARG A 400 -10.42 -14.32 23.93
C ARG A 400 -11.28 -13.59 22.93
N TYR A 401 -10.81 -13.56 21.69
CA TYR A 401 -11.43 -12.84 20.58
C TYR A 401 -11.78 -13.77 19.44
N HIS A 402 -12.84 -13.45 18.70
CA HIS A 402 -13.05 -13.99 17.35
C HIS A 402 -12.84 -12.89 16.32
N ILE A 403 -12.09 -13.22 15.27
CA ILE A 403 -11.91 -12.39 14.09
C ILE A 403 -12.71 -13.02 12.96
N VAL A 404 -13.82 -12.38 12.61
CA VAL A 404 -14.81 -12.89 11.66
C VAL A 404 -14.71 -12.07 10.37
N PRO A 405 -14.25 -12.66 9.25
CA PRO A 405 -14.28 -12.01 7.95
C PRO A 405 -15.73 -12.04 7.43
N ARG A 406 -16.20 -10.91 6.90
CA ARG A 406 -17.59 -10.74 6.50
C ARG A 406 -17.66 -10.13 5.10
N MET A 407 -18.67 -10.54 4.35
CA MET A 407 -18.95 -10.03 3.01
C MET A 407 -20.44 -9.71 2.87
N HIS A 408 -20.75 -8.61 2.20
CA HIS A 408 -22.12 -8.17 2.00
C HIS A 408 -22.75 -8.80 0.74
N HIS A 409 -23.98 -9.34 0.88
CA HIS A 409 -24.68 -10.05 -0.19
C HIS A 409 -24.93 -9.21 -1.46
N ARG A 410 -25.16 -7.89 -1.32
CA ARG A 410 -25.39 -6.98 -2.48
C ARG A 410 -24.21 -6.90 -3.46
N GLY A 411 -23.00 -7.34 -3.06
CA GLY A 411 -21.84 -7.42 -3.95
C GLY A 411 -21.72 -8.74 -4.73
N ILE A 412 -22.62 -9.70 -4.51
CA ILE A 412 -22.53 -11.06 -5.03
C ILE A 412 -23.65 -11.23 -6.06
N LEU A 413 -23.39 -10.85 -7.31
CA LEU A 413 -24.39 -10.88 -8.37
C LEU A 413 -24.70 -12.30 -8.88
N VAL A 414 -23.82 -13.27 -8.61
CA VAL A 414 -23.90 -14.66 -9.07
C VAL A 414 -23.18 -15.56 -8.04
N PRO A 415 -23.58 -16.83 -7.83
CA PRO A 415 -22.83 -17.78 -7.01
C PRO A 415 -21.37 -17.88 -7.47
N TYR A 416 -20.48 -17.34 -6.64
CA TYR A 416 -19.04 -17.35 -6.85
C TYR A 416 -18.38 -17.53 -5.49
N ASN A 417 -17.60 -18.61 -5.36
CA ASN A 417 -16.77 -18.85 -4.20
C ASN A 417 -15.62 -17.84 -4.21
N ARG A 418 -15.69 -16.83 -3.33
CA ARG A 418 -14.72 -15.73 -3.32
C ARG A 418 -13.59 -16.03 -2.34
N PRO A 419 -12.34 -16.21 -2.80
CA PRO A 419 -11.20 -16.33 -1.90
C PRO A 419 -11.03 -15.07 -1.06
N TYR A 420 -10.49 -15.23 0.14
CA TYR A 420 -10.01 -14.13 0.95
C TYR A 420 -8.74 -14.55 1.70
N VAL A 421 -7.99 -13.56 2.17
CA VAL A 421 -6.87 -13.78 3.08
C VAL A 421 -7.04 -12.88 4.29
N MET A 422 -7.01 -13.48 5.48
CA MET A 422 -6.88 -12.73 6.74
C MET A 422 -5.40 -12.61 7.09
N GLY A 423 -4.95 -11.43 7.49
CA GLY A 423 -3.60 -11.20 8.00
C GLY A 423 -3.62 -10.76 9.46
N LEU A 424 -2.62 -11.23 10.21
CA LEU A 424 -2.31 -10.86 11.59
C LEU A 424 -0.84 -10.42 11.63
N ILE A 425 -0.63 -9.11 11.69
CA ILE A 425 0.69 -8.49 11.53
C ILE A 425 1.06 -7.79 12.85
N SER A 426 2.28 -7.99 13.35
CA SER A 426 2.75 -7.32 14.57
C SER A 426 4.25 -7.02 14.51
N MET A 427 4.66 -5.90 15.13
CA MET A 427 6.07 -5.58 15.38
C MET A 427 6.74 -6.58 16.34
N ASN A 428 5.94 -7.18 17.23
CA ASN A 428 6.44 -8.12 18.22
C ASN A 428 6.27 -9.56 17.72
N ASP A 429 7.16 -10.45 18.13
CA ASP A 429 6.92 -11.88 17.96
C ASP A 429 5.65 -12.27 18.74
N LEU A 430 4.72 -12.90 18.04
CA LEU A 430 3.44 -13.34 18.56
C LEU A 430 3.53 -14.70 19.26
N LYS A 431 4.60 -15.47 18.99
CA LYS A 431 4.79 -16.79 19.59
C LYS A 431 4.84 -16.70 21.12
N GLY A 432 3.99 -17.49 21.78
CA GLY A 432 3.85 -17.51 23.24
C GLY A 432 3.04 -16.35 23.83
N ARG A 433 2.83 -15.25 23.09
CA ARG A 433 1.99 -14.11 23.52
C ARG A 433 0.54 -14.30 23.17
N VAL A 434 0.28 -14.93 22.02
CA VAL A 434 -1.07 -15.25 21.54
C VAL A 434 -1.10 -16.69 21.03
N GLN A 435 -2.25 -17.33 21.18
CA GLN A 435 -2.59 -18.58 20.51
C GLN A 435 -3.68 -18.27 19.50
N VAL A 436 -3.48 -18.66 18.25
CA VAL A 436 -4.43 -18.39 17.16
C VAL A 436 -4.84 -19.70 16.53
N GLU A 437 -6.15 -19.95 16.51
CA GLU A 437 -6.73 -21.15 15.90
C GLU A 437 -7.77 -20.77 14.84
N ALA A 438 -7.75 -21.47 13.71
CA ALA A 438 -8.78 -21.39 12.70
C ALA A 438 -9.98 -22.25 13.13
N LYS A 439 -11.15 -21.62 13.20
CA LYS A 439 -12.41 -22.23 13.60
C LYS A 439 -13.47 -22.07 12.53
N GLN A 440 -14.49 -22.92 12.55
CA GLN A 440 -15.66 -22.77 11.69
C GLN A 440 -16.89 -22.40 12.52
N LEU A 441 -17.61 -21.36 12.08
CA LEU A 441 -18.93 -21.03 12.60
C LEU A 441 -20.00 -21.77 11.79
N GLU A 442 -21.10 -22.13 12.46
CA GLU A 442 -22.29 -22.65 11.79
C GLU A 442 -22.83 -21.66 10.76
N SER A 443 -23.28 -22.17 9.62
CA SER A 443 -23.70 -21.35 8.47
C SER A 443 -24.89 -20.41 8.76
N ASP A 444 -25.71 -20.72 9.76
CA ASP A 444 -26.85 -19.93 10.22
C ASP A 444 -26.53 -19.01 11.41
N SER A 445 -25.25 -18.91 11.80
CA SER A 445 -24.81 -18.09 12.93
C SER A 445 -25.19 -16.61 12.76
N SER A 446 -25.69 -16.01 13.84
CA SER A 446 -26.02 -14.58 13.87
C SER A 446 -24.80 -13.65 13.75
N ALA A 447 -23.58 -14.20 13.85
CA ALA A 447 -22.34 -13.49 13.54
C ALA A 447 -22.33 -12.91 12.12
N PHE A 448 -23.08 -13.53 11.20
CA PHE A 448 -23.15 -13.10 9.80
C PHE A 448 -24.26 -12.07 9.53
N THR A 449 -25.17 -11.82 10.47
CA THR A 449 -26.39 -11.02 10.27
C THR A 449 -26.43 -9.70 11.05
N ASN A 450 -25.28 -9.02 11.21
CA ASN A 450 -25.15 -7.69 11.85
C ASN A 450 -25.70 -7.63 13.29
N TYR A 451 -25.81 -8.77 13.97
CA TYR A 451 -26.08 -8.80 15.40
C TYR A 451 -24.82 -8.47 16.19
N ILE A 452 -25.00 -7.77 17.30
CA ILE A 452 -23.92 -7.39 18.21
C ILE A 452 -23.43 -8.54 19.09
N ALA A 453 -24.19 -9.64 19.19
CA ALA A 453 -23.84 -10.81 19.97
C ALA A 453 -24.32 -12.10 19.30
N TYR A 454 -23.56 -13.18 19.51
CA TYR A 454 -23.84 -14.49 18.95
C TYR A 454 -23.30 -15.62 19.84
N ASN A 455 -23.86 -16.82 19.71
CA ASN A 455 -23.39 -18.00 20.46
C ASN A 455 -22.05 -18.49 19.87
N SER A 456 -21.16 -18.91 20.76
CA SER A 456 -19.79 -19.31 20.44
C SER A 456 -19.30 -20.54 21.19
N GLU A 457 -20.22 -21.33 21.75
CA GLU A 457 -19.83 -22.54 22.49
C GLU A 457 -19.15 -23.56 21.56
N GLU A 458 -17.90 -23.88 21.92
CA GLU A 458 -16.99 -24.87 21.31
C GLU A 458 -17.09 -25.03 19.79
N LEU A 459 -16.47 -24.09 19.08
CA LEU A 459 -16.37 -24.16 17.63
C LEU A 459 -15.37 -25.25 17.19
N PRO A 460 -15.70 -26.02 16.14
CA PRO A 460 -14.78 -26.99 15.58
C PRO A 460 -13.56 -26.29 14.96
N SER A 461 -12.38 -26.85 15.21
CA SER A 461 -11.16 -26.46 14.50
C SER A 461 -11.22 -26.88 13.04
N VAL A 462 -10.73 -26.02 12.15
CA VAL A 462 -10.68 -26.29 10.70
C VAL A 462 -9.26 -26.08 10.20
N GLU A 463 -8.78 -27.01 9.37
CA GLU A 463 -7.48 -26.85 8.73
C GLU A 463 -7.55 -25.81 7.62
N VAL A 464 -6.60 -24.88 7.63
CA VAL A 464 -6.50 -23.80 6.65
C VAL A 464 -5.08 -23.70 6.14
N GLU A 465 -4.91 -23.16 4.93
CA GLU A 465 -3.59 -22.82 4.40
C GLU A 465 -3.10 -21.54 5.08
N CYS A 466 -2.02 -21.67 5.83
CA CYS A 466 -1.35 -20.61 6.57
C CYS A 466 -0.03 -20.22 5.91
N GLN A 467 0.38 -18.97 6.08
CA GLN A 467 1.69 -18.49 5.71
C GLN A 467 2.27 -17.64 6.85
N MET A 468 3.50 -17.94 7.22
CA MET A 468 4.29 -17.13 8.15
C MET A 468 5.43 -16.48 7.38
N HIS A 469 5.50 -15.14 7.44
CA HIS A 469 6.59 -14.35 6.89
C HIS A 469 7.30 -13.63 8.03
N LEU A 470 8.58 -13.97 8.21
CA LEU A 470 9.46 -13.35 9.19
C LEU A 470 10.41 -12.37 8.48
N PRO A 471 10.84 -11.29 9.15
CA PRO A 471 11.76 -10.31 8.57
C PRO A 471 13.02 -10.97 8.00
N GLY A 472 13.32 -10.68 6.73
CA GLY A 472 14.51 -11.20 6.04
C GLY A 472 14.50 -12.71 5.77
N LYS A 473 13.37 -13.40 5.94
CA LYS A 473 13.21 -14.84 5.67
C LYS A 473 12.22 -15.06 4.54
N ALA A 474 12.36 -16.19 3.85
CA ALA A 474 11.33 -16.61 2.90
C ALA A 474 10.03 -16.94 3.65
N PRO A 475 8.85 -16.63 3.07
CA PRO A 475 7.59 -17.04 3.66
C PRO A 475 7.49 -18.56 3.67
N VAL A 476 6.99 -19.10 4.78
CA VAL A 476 6.78 -20.54 4.99
C VAL A 476 5.28 -20.80 4.96
N THR A 477 4.83 -21.70 4.09
CA THR A 477 3.43 -22.10 3.96
C THR A 477 3.22 -23.48 4.58
N TYR A 478 2.11 -23.67 5.28
CA TYR A 478 1.73 -24.91 5.94
C TYR A 478 0.20 -25.01 6.02
N VAL A 479 -0.31 -26.23 6.23
CA VAL A 479 -1.73 -26.47 6.49
C VAL A 479 -1.87 -26.86 7.95
N SER A 480 -2.71 -26.15 8.70
CA SER A 480 -2.90 -26.35 10.13
C SER A 480 -4.18 -25.65 10.60
N ALA A 481 -4.78 -26.16 11.68
CA ALA A 481 -5.79 -25.39 12.40
C ALA A 481 -5.15 -24.39 13.39
N THR A 482 -3.93 -24.65 13.87
CA THR A 482 -3.16 -23.70 14.69
C THR A 482 -2.33 -22.79 13.78
N VAL A 483 -2.57 -21.48 13.86
CA VAL A 483 -1.96 -20.46 13.01
C VAL A 483 -0.67 -19.92 13.63
N VAL A 484 -0.68 -19.57 14.92
CA VAL A 484 0.47 -19.02 15.67
C VAL A 484 0.90 -19.98 16.76
#